data_AF-A0A356IXG4-F1
#
_entry.id   AF-A0A356IXG4-F1
#
_cell.length_a   1.000
_cell.length_b   1.000
_cell.length_c   1.000
_cell.angle_alpha   90.00
_cell.angle_beta   90.00
_cell.angle_gamma   90.00
#
_symmetry.space_group_name_H-M   'P 1'
#
loop_
_entity.id
_entity.type
_entity.pdbx_description
1 polymer ?
#
loop_
_entity_poly.entity_id
_entity_poly.type
_entity_poly.pdbx_seq_one_letter_code
_entity_poly.pdbx_strand_id
1 'polypeptide(L)' 'QRLVRVICRECQEDAPAPPALREQFGVRDLPKTLKRGRGCPTCKGTGYRGRTAIYEFLVVDEPIQRLILQRASSHEIA' A
#
# COMPACT_ATOMS: atom_id res chain seq x y z
N GLN A 1 -10.12 -3.12 -3.25
CA GLN A 1 -9.41 -2.03 -3.95
C GLN A 1 -9.43 -0.74 -3.13
N ARG A 2 -8.35 0.05 -3.18
CA ARG A 2 -8.25 1.41 -2.59
C ARG A 2 -7.50 2.35 -3.53
N LEU A 3 -7.80 3.65 -3.47
CA LEU A 3 -7.03 4.68 -4.17
C LEU A 3 -6.07 5.37 -3.20
N VAL A 4 -4.80 5.44 -3.60
CA VAL A 4 -3.75 6.14 -2.85
C VAL A 4 -3.23 7.32 -3.65
N ARG A 5 -2.80 8.37 -2.95
CA ARG A 5 -2.19 9.55 -3.58
C ARG A 5 -0.79 9.21 -4.09
N VAL A 6 -0.46 9.67 -5.30
CA VAL A 6 0.88 9.47 -5.89
C VAL A 6 1.78 10.65 -5.53
N ILE A 7 3.02 10.37 -5.13
CA ILE A 7 4.00 11.41 -4.78
C ILE A 7 4.26 12.30 -6.00
N CYS A 8 4.27 13.61 -5.80
CA CYS A 8 4.54 14.57 -6.87
C CYS A 8 5.97 14.41 -7.41
N ARG A 9 6.10 14.16 -8.72
CA ARG A 9 7.40 13.91 -9.36
C ARG A 9 8.37 15.10 -9.31
N GLU A 10 7.85 16.32 -9.32
CA GLU A 10 8.66 17.57 -9.29
C GLU A 10 9.28 17.87 -7.93
N CYS A 11 8.74 17.29 -6.85
CA CYS A 11 9.18 17.63 -5.48
C CYS A 11 9.38 16.39 -4.61
N GLN A 12 9.58 15.23 -5.24
CA GLN A 12 9.93 14.01 -4.53
C GLN A 12 11.36 14.12 -4.00
N GLU A 13 11.58 13.64 -2.79
CA GLU A 13 12.89 13.58 -2.14
C GLU A 13 13.00 12.29 -1.34
N ASP A 14 14.24 11.88 -1.04
CA ASP A 14 14.51 10.76 -0.14
C ASP A 14 14.32 11.17 1.32
N ALA A 15 13.64 10.33 2.07
CA ALA A 15 13.42 10.46 3.51
C ALA A 15 13.84 9.15 4.20
N PRO A 16 14.46 9.19 5.39
CA PRO A 16 14.81 7.98 6.12
C PRO A 16 13.55 7.18 6.45
N ALA A 17 13.59 5.86 6.23
CA ALA A 17 12.51 4.98 6.63
C ALA A 17 12.41 4.94 8.16
N PRO A 18 11.24 5.25 8.76
CA PRO A 18 11.07 5.15 10.20
C PRO A 18 11.36 3.72 10.69
N PRO A 19 12.20 3.52 11.73
CA PRO A 19 12.54 2.18 12.23
C PRO A 19 11.32 1.33 12.61
N ALA A 20 10.28 1.97 13.16
CA ALA A 20 9.05 1.32 13.58
C ALA A 20 8.25 0.67 12.43
N LEU A 21 8.44 1.11 11.17
CA LEU A 21 7.70 0.53 10.05
C LEU A 21 8.03 -0.95 9.82
N ARG A 22 9.27 -1.36 10.09
CA ARG A 22 9.67 -2.77 9.89
C ARG A 22 8.93 -3.69 10.84
N GLU A 23 8.84 -3.29 12.10
CA GLU A 23 8.17 -4.06 13.15
C GLU A 23 6.66 -4.03 12.95
N GLN A 24 6.08 -2.84 12.72
CA GLN A 24 4.64 -2.67 12.56
C GLN A 24 4.07 -3.46 11.38
N PHE A 25 4.79 -3.53 10.26
CA PHE A 25 4.30 -4.17 9.03
C PHE A 25 4.96 -5.53 8.75
N GLY A 26 5.84 -6.02 9.63
CA GLY A 26 6.53 -7.31 9.44
C GLY A 26 7.43 -7.38 8.20
N VAL A 27 7.85 -6.23 7.66
CA VAL A 27 8.62 -6.15 6.41
C VAL A 27 10.11 -6.24 6.72
N ARG A 28 10.74 -7.37 6.34
CA ARG A 28 12.17 -7.62 6.58
C ARG A 28 13.07 -6.73 5.71
N ASP A 29 12.70 -6.58 4.43
CA ASP A 29 13.51 -5.90 3.42
C ASP A 29 13.05 -4.47 3.12
N LEU A 30 12.77 -3.69 4.17
CA LEU A 30 12.41 -2.28 3.99
C LEU A 30 13.65 -1.46 3.58
N PRO A 31 13.60 -0.71 2.46
CA PRO A 31 14.67 0.20 2.06
C PRO A 31 15.02 1.18 3.19
N LYS A 32 16.30 1.56 3.29
CA LYS A 32 16.75 2.55 4.29
C LYS A 32 16.14 3.94 4.04
N THR A 33 15.79 4.24 2.79
CA THR A 33 15.17 5.48 2.36
C THR A 33 13.87 5.20 1.62
N LEU A 34 12.87 6.04 1.87
CA LEU A 34 11.59 6.08 1.18
C LEU A 34 11.46 7.42 0.46
N LYS A 35 10.52 7.51 -0.49
CA LYS A 35 10.20 8.79 -1.13
C LYS A 35 9.13 9.54 -0.34
N ARG A 36 9.30 10.85 -0.23
CA ARG A 36 8.30 11.80 0.28
C ARG A 36 8.19 12.98 -0.68
N GLY A 37 7.00 13.56 -0.82
CA GLY A 37 6.85 14.86 -1.49
C GLY A 37 6.98 16.00 -0.49
N ARG A 38 7.92 16.93 -0.71
CA ARG A 38 8.09 18.11 0.17
C ARG A 38 7.01 19.18 0.02
N GLY A 39 6.31 19.19 -1.12
CA GLY A 39 5.33 20.20 -1.49
C GLY A 39 5.93 21.29 -2.39
N CYS A 40 5.23 21.63 -3.47
CA CYS A 40 5.64 22.67 -4.42
C CYS A 40 4.42 23.27 -5.14
N PRO A 41 4.57 24.37 -5.92
CA PRO A 41 3.47 24.97 -6.67
C PRO A 41 2.76 23.97 -7.61
N THR A 42 3.51 23.07 -8.24
CA THR A 42 2.97 22.06 -9.17
C THR A 42 1.97 21.10 -8.52
N CYS A 43 2.16 20.77 -7.24
CA CYS A 43 1.23 19.94 -6.46
C CYS A 43 0.39 20.74 -5.46
N LYS A 44 0.38 22.07 -5.58
CA LYS A 44 -0.33 23.00 -4.67
C LYS A 44 0.03 22.77 -3.19
N GLY A 45 1.30 22.50 -2.91
CA GLY A 45 1.82 22.29 -1.56
C GLY A 45 1.47 20.94 -0.92
N THR A 46 0.71 20.05 -1.57
CA THR A 46 0.27 18.79 -0.95
C THR A 46 1.36 17.71 -0.89
N GLY A 47 2.37 17.79 -1.76
CA GLY A 47 3.35 16.73 -1.96
C GLY A 47 2.86 15.59 -2.86
N TYR A 48 1.62 15.66 -3.36
CA TYR A 48 1.01 14.60 -4.17
C TYR A 48 0.38 15.13 -5.46
N ARG A 49 0.43 14.36 -6.54
CA ARG A 49 -0.25 14.69 -7.80
C ARG A 49 -0.76 13.42 -8.46
N GLY A 50 -2.09 13.32 -8.59
CA GLY A 50 -2.75 12.12 -9.09
C GLY A 50 -2.97 11.05 -8.02
N ARG A 51 -3.62 9.97 -8.43
CA ARG A 51 -3.94 8.80 -7.60
C ARG A 51 -3.63 7.54 -8.39
N THR A 52 -3.25 6.48 -7.69
CA THR A 52 -3.14 5.13 -8.24
C THR A 52 -3.96 4.18 -7.39
N ALA A 53 -4.36 3.06 -7.98
CA ALA A 53 -5.10 2.03 -7.27
C ALA A 53 -4.14 0.97 -6.71
N ILE A 54 -4.46 0.49 -5.52
CA ILE A 54 -3.91 -0.73 -4.95
C ILE A 54 -5.04 -1.76 -4.84
N TYR A 55 -4.70 -3.00 -5.14
CA TYR A 55 -5.66 -4.09 -5.26
C TYR A 55 -5.22 -5.26 -4.39
N GLU A 56 -6.22 -5.99 -3.94
CA GLU A 56 -6.09 -7.30 -3.34
C GLU A 56 -7.10 -8.17 -4.11
N PHE A 57 -6.62 -9.28 -4.63
CA PHE A 57 -7.41 -10.20 -5.46
C PHE A 57 -7.38 -11.57 -4.81
N LEU A 58 -8.55 -12.03 -4.38
CA LEU A 58 -8.75 -13.41 -3.93
C LEU A 58 -9.18 -14.26 -5.14
N VAL A 59 -8.32 -15.19 -5.55
CA VAL A 59 -8.65 -16.14 -6.61
C VAL A 59 -9.48 -17.28 -6.02
N VAL A 60 -10.63 -17.56 -6.61
CA VAL A 60 -11.55 -18.62 -6.13
C VAL A 60 -11.17 -19.94 -6.78
N ASP A 61 -10.18 -20.61 -6.19
CA ASP A 61 -9.77 -21.97 -6.55
C ASP A 61 -10.58 -23.04 -5.79
N GLU A 62 -10.32 -24.32 -6.07
CA GLU A 62 -11.07 -25.43 -5.47
C GLU A 62 -11.04 -25.44 -3.92
N PRO A 63 -9.90 -25.20 -3.24
CA PRO A 63 -9.88 -24.99 -1.79
C PRO A 63 -10.84 -23.90 -1.30
N ILE A 64 -10.80 -22.71 -1.90
CA ILE A 64 -11.67 -21.59 -1.51
C ILE A 64 -13.15 -21.92 -1.79
N GLN A 65 -13.46 -22.60 -2.90
CA GLN A 65 -14.83 -23.05 -3.21
C GLN A 65 -15.37 -24.00 -2.14
N ARG A 66 -14.57 -24.94 -1.65
CA ARG A 66 -14.99 -25.84 -0.56
C ARG A 66 -15.29 -25.09 0.72
N LEU A 67 -14.45 -24.10 1.09
CA LEU A 67 -14.68 -23.26 2.27
C LEU A 67 -15.97 -22.45 2.14
N ILE A 68 -16.27 -21.92 0.95
CA ILE A 68 -17.53 -21.22 0.67
C ILE A 68 -18.73 -22.16 0.88
N LEU A 69 -18.68 -23.39 0.33
CA LEU A 69 -19.76 -24.38 0.48
C LEU A 69 -19.98 -24.79 1.95
N GLN A 70 -18.92 -24.79 2.75
CA GLN A 70 -18.96 -25.06 4.18
C GLN A 70 -19.43 -23.86 5.02
N ARG A 71 -19.70 -22.71 4.38
CA ARG A 71 -20.04 -21.43 5.05
C ARG A 71 -18.98 -21.03 6.08
N ALA A 72 -17.71 -21.29 5.77
CA ALA A 72 -16.59 -20.83 6.56
C ALA A 72 -16.62 -19.30 6.71
N SER A 73 -16.13 -18.82 7.86
CA SER A 73 -16.03 -17.38 8.12
C SER A 73 -15.03 -16.71 7.18
N SER A 74 -15.12 -15.39 7.06
CA SER A 74 -14.18 -14.63 6.22
C SER A 74 -12.73 -14.82 6.67
N HIS A 75 -12.48 -14.98 7.97
CA HIS A 75 -11.13 -15.20 8.53
C HIS A 75 -10.57 -16.60 8.20
N GLU A 76 -11.43 -17.57 7.94
CA GLU A 76 -10.99 -18.90 7.49
C GLU A 76 -10.69 -18.92 5.99
N ILE A 77 -11.23 -17.94 5.24
CA ILE A 77 -11.03 -17.79 3.80
C ILE A 77 -9.83 -16.87 3.49
N ALA A 78 -9.60 -15.82 4.28
CA ALA A 78 -8.58 -14.79 4.07
C ALA A 78 -8.03 -14.21 5.38
#